data_AF-A0A5N3PCA7-F1
#
_entry.id   AF-A0A5N3PCA7-F1
#
_cell.length_a   1.000
_cell.length_b   1.000
_cell.length_c   1.000
_cell.angle_alpha   90.00
_cell.angle_beta   90.00
_cell.angle_gamma   90.00
#
_symmetry.space_group_name_H-M   'P 1'
#
loop_
_entity.id
_entity.type
_entity.pdbx_description
1 polymer ?
#
loop_
_entity_poly.entity_id
_entity_poly.type
_entity_poly.pdbx_seq_one_letter_code
_entity_poly.pdbx_strand_id
1 'polypeptide(L)' 'MQLLNPGSTSHTARLLGNGRWFLGDSAEWPGVIPADAEIANLNELAAMYPAVPPEMREIAASVRDMAMGQASPR' A
#
# COMPACT_ATOMS: atom_id res chain seq x y z
N MET A 1 5.13 0.69 19.03
CA MET A 1 6.07 0.14 18.01
C MET A 1 5.94 1.06 16.81
N GLN A 2 7.05 1.52 16.24
CA GLN A 2 7.08 2.51 15.17
C GLN A 2 8.01 2.00 14.08
N LEU A 3 7.60 2.16 12.82
CA LEU A 3 8.40 1.79 11.66
C LEU A 3 8.61 3.03 10.78
N LEU A 4 9.85 3.27 10.38
CA LEU A 4 10.16 4.27 9.36
C LEU A 4 10.11 3.59 8.00
N ASN A 5 9.26 4.09 7.11
CA ASN A 5 9.27 3.73 5.69
C ASN A 5 10.11 4.79 4.96
N PRO A 6 11.30 4.46 4.43
CA PRO A 6 12.11 5.42 3.70
C PRO A 6 11.37 5.94 2.46
N GLY A 7 11.58 7.22 2.13
CA GLY A 7 11.07 7.81 0.91
C GLY A 7 11.52 7.04 -0.34
N SER A 8 10.70 7.08 -1.39
CA SER A 8 10.94 6.36 -2.65
C SER A 8 11.01 4.83 -2.51
N THR A 9 10.38 4.26 -1.48
CA THR A 9 10.19 2.80 -1.35
C THR A 9 8.72 2.43 -1.56
N SER A 10 8.49 1.31 -2.25
CA SER A 10 7.15 0.70 -2.33
C SER A 10 6.90 -0.13 -1.08
N HIS A 11 5.73 0.04 -0.46
CA HIS A 11 5.33 -0.73 0.71
C HIS A 11 3.84 -1.09 0.66
N THR A 12 3.48 -2.17 1.35
CA THR A 12 2.10 -2.62 1.52
C THR A 12 1.96 -3.27 2.90
N ALA A 13 0.74 -3.39 3.39
CA ALA A 13 0.44 -3.99 4.68
C ALA A 13 -0.74 -4.97 4.57
N ARG A 14 -0.68 -6.07 5.33
CA ARG A 14 -1.74 -7.08 5.42
C ARG A 14 -1.89 -7.53 6.87
N LEU A 15 -3.13 -7.82 7.26
CA LEU A 15 -3.43 -8.51 8.52
C LEU A 15 -2.93 -9.96 8.49
N LEU A 16 -2.21 -10.37 9.54
CA LEU A 16 -1.79 -11.75 9.74
C LEU A 16 -2.73 -12.47 10.73
N GLY A 17 -2.86 -13.79 10.55
CA GLY A 17 -3.73 -14.64 11.38
C GLY A 17 -5.23 -14.33 11.23
N ASN A 18 -5.99 -14.54 12.31
CA ASN A 18 -7.45 -14.38 12.32
C ASN A 18 -7.92 -12.98 12.74
N GLY A 19 -7.02 -11.99 12.70
CA GLY A 19 -7.33 -10.60 13.05
C GLY A 19 -8.31 -9.97 12.05
N ARG A 20 -9.26 -9.16 12.53
CA ARG A 20 -10.28 -8.51 11.69
C ARG A 20 -9.93 -7.08 11.28
N TRP A 21 -9.13 -6.38 12.07
CA TRP A 21 -8.78 -4.99 11.85
C TRP A 21 -7.40 -4.67 12.40
N PHE A 22 -6.78 -3.63 11.84
CA PHE A 22 -5.57 -2.98 12.34
C PHE A 22 -5.84 -1.48 12.37
N LEU A 23 -5.41 -0.82 13.45
CA LEU A 23 -5.42 0.64 13.56
C LEU A 23 -3.98 1.09 13.64
N GLY A 24 -3.58 1.89 12.66
CA GLY A 24 -2.28 2.55 12.61
C GLY A 24 -2.45 3.99 12.19
N ASP A 25 -1.37 4.75 12.33
CA ASP A 25 -1.26 6.13 11.88
C ASP A 25 0.07 6.29 11.13
N SER A 26 0.11 7.22 10.18
CA SER A 26 1.32 7.56 9.45
C SER A 26 1.52 9.07 9.45
N ALA A 27 2.79 9.46 9.48
CA ALA A 27 3.18 10.85 9.35
C ALA A 27 4.26 10.94 8.27
N GLU A 28 3.94 11.65 7.20
CA GLU A 28 4.84 11.90 6.08
C GLU A 28 5.51 13.27 6.25
N TRP A 29 6.80 13.34 5.90
CA TRP A 29 7.55 14.59 5.89
C TRP A 29 8.43 14.70 4.64
N PRO A 30 8.32 15.78 3.85
CA PRO A 30 7.35 16.87 3.95
C PRO A 30 5.90 16.35 3.78
N GLY A 31 4.91 17.17 4.15
CA GLY A 31 3.50 16.75 4.09
C GLY A 31 3.11 16.26 2.70
N VAL A 32 2.36 15.16 2.65
CA VAL A 32 2.00 14.47 1.40
C VAL A 32 0.89 15.21 0.64
N ILE A 33 1.06 15.35 -0.67
CA ILE A 33 0.00 15.73 -1.61
C ILE A 33 -0.33 14.55 -2.53
N PRO A 34 -1.51 14.52 -3.18
CA PRO A 34 -1.86 13.41 -4.07
C PRO A 34 -0.85 13.12 -5.18
N ALA A 35 -0.09 14.12 -5.62
CA ALA A 35 0.96 13.96 -6.63
C ALA A 35 2.21 13.21 -6.12
N ASP A 36 2.38 13.05 -4.81
CA ASP A 36 3.50 12.32 -4.20
C ASP A 36 3.21 10.81 -4.07
N ALA A 37 1.95 10.40 -4.26
CA ALA A 37 1.52 9.01 -4.09
C ALA A 37 1.44 8.30 -5.45
N GLU A 38 2.14 7.17 -5.56
CA GLU A 38 2.11 6.29 -6.72
C GLU A 38 1.59 4.90 -6.33
N ILE A 39 0.60 4.40 -7.06
CA ILE A 39 0.14 3.01 -6.93
C ILE A 39 1.04 2.13 -7.80
N ALA A 40 1.86 1.32 -7.15
CA ALA A 40 2.85 0.53 -7.85
C ALA A 40 2.22 -0.53 -8.78
N ASN A 41 2.74 -0.64 -10.01
CA ASN A 41 2.41 -1.73 -10.92
C ASN A 41 3.24 -2.97 -10.58
N LEU A 42 2.60 -4.04 -10.12
CA LEU A 42 3.30 -5.27 -9.72
C LEU A 42 4.05 -5.96 -10.86
N ASN A 43 3.60 -5.83 -12.11
CA ASN A 43 4.30 -6.42 -13.25
C ASN A 43 5.61 -5.66 -13.53
N GLU A 44 5.56 -4.33 -13.44
CA GLU A 44 6.76 -3.49 -13.59
C GLU A 44 7.73 -3.70 -12.43
N LEU A 45 7.23 -3.77 -11.19
CA LEU A 45 8.03 -4.11 -10.03
C LEU A 45 8.69 -5.49 -10.16
N ALA A 46 7.95 -6.51 -10.62
CA ALA A 46 8.52 -7.84 -10.79
C ALA A 46 9.56 -7.91 -11.91
N ALA A 47 9.45 -7.06 -12.94
CA ALA A 47 10.47 -6.94 -13.98
C ALA A 47 11.75 -6.27 -13.47
N MET A 48 11.62 -5.21 -12.67
CA MET A 48 12.76 -4.49 -12.07
C MET A 48 13.42 -5.25 -10.91
N TYR A 49 12.60 -5.95 -10.13
CA TYR A 49 13.00 -6.70 -8.95
C TYR A 49 12.52 -8.16 -9.09
N PRO A 50 13.30 -9.04 -9.75
CA PRO A 50 12.89 -10.43 -9.97
C PRO A 50 12.62 -11.22 -8.69
N ALA A 51 13.15 -10.74 -7.56
CA ALA A 51 12.93 -11.28 -6.23
C ALA A 51 11.67 -10.72 -5.52
N VAL A 52 10.70 -10.15 -6.24
CA VAL A 52 9.41 -9.75 -5.65
C VAL A 52 8.78 -10.97 -4.94
N PRO A 53 8.53 -10.87 -3.62
CA PRO A 53 7.97 -11.98 -2.87
C PRO A 53 6.59 -12.39 -3.41
N PRO A 54 6.27 -13.70 -3.52
CA PRO A 54 4.95 -14.19 -3.93
C PRO A 54 3.80 -13.54 -3.16
N GLU A 55 4.03 -13.22 -1.89
CA GLU A 55 3.09 -12.56 -0.98
C GLU A 55 2.61 -11.21 -1.51
N MET A 56 3.43 -10.46 -2.27
CA MET A 56 2.99 -9.20 -2.87
C MET A 56 1.87 -9.43 -3.89
N ARG A 57 1.96 -10.51 -4.68
CA ARG A 57 0.89 -10.89 -5.62
C ARG A 57 -0.36 -11.36 -4.90
N GLU A 58 -0.20 -12.12 -3.80
CA GLU A 58 -1.33 -12.53 -2.97
C GLU A 58 -2.05 -11.34 -2.33
N ILE A 59 -1.30 -10.36 -1.82
CA ILE A 59 -1.87 -9.14 -1.23
C ILE A 59 -2.67 -8.37 -2.28
N ALA A 60 -2.10 -8.14 -3.47
CA ALA A 60 -2.82 -7.46 -4.55
C ALA A 60 -4.08 -8.21 -4.98
N ALA A 61 -4.02 -9.54 -5.12
CA ALA A 61 -5.19 -10.35 -5.47
C ALA A 61 -6.28 -10.35 -4.38
N SER A 62 -5.93 -10.02 -3.13
CA SER A 62 -6.88 -9.91 -2.02
C SER A 62 -7.62 -8.57 -1.96
N VAL A 63 -7.13 -7.55 -2.69
CA VAL A 63 -7.79 -6.24 -2.76
C VAL A 63 -9.10 -6.43 -3.52
N ARG A 64 -10.21 -6.10 -2.85
CA ARG A 64 -11.50 -5.96 -3.52
C ARG A 64 -11.54 -4.59 -4.15
N ASP A 65 -11.94 -4.49 -5.42
CA ASP A 65 -12.26 -3.21 -6.04
C ASP A 65 -13.36 -2.53 -5.21
N MET A 66 -12.94 -1.63 -4.33
CA MET A 66 -13.83 -0.62 -3.80
C MET A 66 -13.99 0.37 -4.95
N ALA A 67 -15.00 0.14 -5.80
CA ALA A 67 -15.44 1.13 -6.77
C ALA A 67 -15.42 2.49 -6.07
N MET A 68 -14.63 3.43 -6.59
CA MET A 68 -14.42 4.73 -5.96
C MET A 68 -15.79 5.35 -5.69
N GLY A 69 -16.25 5.23 -4.44
CA GLY A 69 -17.45 5.87 -3.97
C GLY A 69 -17.18 7.36 -4.10
N GLN A 70 -17.91 7.99 -5.03
CA GLN A 70 -17.97 9.42 -5.22
C GLN A 70 -17.78 10.15 -3.88
N ALA A 71 -16.76 10.98 -3.81
CA ALA A 71 -16.65 11.99 -2.78
C ALA A 71 -17.94 12.84 -2.83
N SER A 72 -18.90 12.53 -1.95
CA SER A 72 -20.00 13.44 -1.66
C SER A 72 -19.40 14.58 -0.82
N PRO A 73 -19.46 15.84 -1.27
CA PRO A 73 -19.07 16.96 -0.43
C PRO A 73 -20.11 17.10 0.70
N ARG A 74 -19.63 17.21 1.93
CA ARG A 74 -20.38 17.82 3.03
C ARG A 74 -19.90 19.25 3.19
#